data_AF-A0ABC8KRJ0-F1
#
_entry.id   AF-A0ABC8KRJ0-F1
#
_cell.length_a   1.000
_cell.length_b   1.000
_cell.length_c   1.000
_cell.angle_alpha   90.00
_cell.angle_beta   90.00
_cell.angle_gamma   90.00
#
_symmetry.space_group_name_H-M   'P 1'
#
loop_
_entity.id
_entity.type
_entity.pdbx_description
1 polymer ?
#
loop_
_entity_poly.entity_id
_entity_poly.type
_entity_poly.pdbx_seq_one_letter_code
_entity_poly.pdbx_strand_id
1 'polypeptide(L)'
;MGEGEEKKKSGCFNVVIVLCIFLIVGLDIFAGFMAMQAEVAQEAVKHTRLWLVECKSPSQRAFVLGIIALGCLVAAHIIAIMIGCSISNMLKLLVVPKISGYINMACLSLTWMVATAGAVILTMGIWTNRESRSKCGFTNKNILSLGSKVCFLHAIVSVVLYLTTIVSKKCCL
;
A
#
# COMPACT_ATOMS: atom_id res chain seq x y z
N MET A 1 35.71 -4.31 24.21
CA MET A 1 34.53 -5.16 24.48
C MET A 1 33.26 -4.53 23.88
N GLY A 2 33.29 -4.18 22.58
CA GLY A 2 32.21 -3.43 21.90
C GLY A 2 31.84 -3.91 20.50
N GLU A 3 32.72 -4.64 19.82
CA GLU A 3 32.46 -5.11 18.43
C GLU A 3 31.43 -6.25 18.34
N GLY A 4 31.25 -7.03 19.42
CA GLY A 4 30.28 -8.12 19.47
C GLY A 4 28.83 -7.65 19.60
N GLU A 5 28.58 -6.54 20.30
CA GLU A 5 27.24 -5.99 20.46
C GLU A 5 26.77 -5.23 19.22
N GLU A 6 27.67 -4.52 18.53
CA GLU A 6 27.32 -3.82 17.28
C GLU A 6 26.96 -4.79 16.15
N LYS A 7 27.68 -5.92 16.01
CA LYS A 7 27.33 -6.96 15.02
C LYS A 7 25.97 -7.61 15.32
N LYS A 8 25.66 -7.87 16.60
CA LYS A 8 24.36 -8.43 17.02
C LYS A 8 23.21 -7.46 16.77
N LYS A 9 23.42 -6.16 17.04
CA LYS A 9 22.44 -5.08 16.80
C LYS A 9 22.18 -4.86 15.30
N SER A 10 23.23 -4.91 14.48
CA SER A 10 23.14 -4.84 13.02
C SER A 10 22.41 -6.03 12.41
N GLY A 11 22.68 -7.25 12.89
CA GLY A 11 21.98 -8.47 12.46
C GLY A 11 20.48 -8.44 12.77
N CYS A 12 20.11 -8.08 14.00
CA CYS A 12 18.70 -8.00 14.42
C CYS A 12 17.93 -6.94 13.62
N PHE A 13 18.55 -5.79 13.35
CA PHE A 13 17.96 -4.72 12.56
C PHE A 13 17.68 -5.13 11.10
N ASN A 14 18.61 -5.83 10.45
CA ASN A 14 18.40 -6.29 9.07
C ASN A 14 17.29 -7.35 8.98
N VAL A 15 17.20 -8.26 9.96
CA VAL A 15 16.11 -9.26 10.02
C VAL A 15 14.75 -8.58 10.18
N VAL A 16 14.65 -7.57 11.05
CA VAL A 16 13.41 -6.81 11.25
C VAL A 16 12.99 -6.09 9.96
N ILE A 17 13.92 -5.42 9.27
CA ILE A 17 13.60 -4.73 8.01
C ILE A 17 13.10 -5.71 6.95
N VAL A 18 13.78 -6.85 6.76
CA VAL A 18 13.36 -7.89 5.82
C VAL A 18 11.94 -8.36 6.13
N LEU A 19 11.66 -8.69 7.39
CA LEU A 19 10.33 -9.15 7.81
C LEU A 19 9.25 -8.09 7.53
N CYS A 20 9.50 -6.83 7.90
CA CYS A 20 8.53 -5.76 7.68
C CYS A 20 8.23 -5.53 6.19
N ILE A 21 9.21 -5.71 5.30
CA ILE A 21 8.99 -5.59 3.85
C ILE A 21 8.18 -6.76 3.31
N PHE A 22 8.49 -7.98 3.75
CA PHE A 22 7.66 -9.15 3.41
C PHE A 22 6.20 -8.92 3.85
N LEU A 23 5.98 -8.31 5.02
CA LEU A 23 4.65 -7.95 5.49
C LEU A 23 3.99 -6.87 4.62
N ILE A 24 4.70 -5.80 4.26
CA ILE A 24 4.16 -4.73 3.38
C ILE A 24 3.72 -5.33 2.03
N VAL A 25 4.62 -6.06 1.37
CA VAL A 25 4.36 -6.67 0.06
C VAL A 25 3.19 -7.67 0.15
N GLY A 26 3.17 -8.49 1.20
CA GLY A 26 2.07 -9.43 1.43
C GLY A 26 0.72 -8.73 1.62
N LEU A 27 0.68 -7.67 2.42
CA LEU A 27 -0.53 -6.87 2.67
C LEU A 27 -1.01 -6.15 1.39
N ASP A 28 -0.09 -5.58 0.60
CA ASP A 28 -0.43 -4.89 -0.64
C ASP A 28 -0.96 -5.85 -1.73
N ILE A 29 -0.34 -7.03 -1.87
CA ILE A 29 -0.82 -8.08 -2.79
C ILE A 29 -2.20 -8.56 -2.36
N PHE A 30 -2.38 -8.82 -1.05
CA PHE A 30 -3.67 -9.25 -0.52
C PHE A 30 -4.74 -8.17 -0.71
N ALA A 31 -4.41 -6.89 -0.44
CA ALA A 31 -5.29 -5.75 -0.68
C ALA A 31 -5.68 -5.65 -2.17
N GLY A 32 -4.72 -5.77 -3.07
CA GLY A 32 -4.95 -5.77 -4.52
C GLY A 32 -5.88 -6.90 -4.95
N PHE A 33 -5.68 -8.10 -4.41
CA PHE A 33 -6.54 -9.26 -4.69
C PHE A 33 -7.97 -9.07 -4.17
N MET A 34 -8.14 -8.58 -2.95
CA MET A 34 -9.46 -8.26 -2.38
C MET A 34 -10.18 -7.18 -3.19
N ALA A 35 -9.46 -6.13 -3.64
CA ALA A 35 -10.01 -5.08 -4.48
C ALA A 35 -10.43 -5.59 -5.88
N MET A 36 -9.68 -6.53 -6.48
CA MET A 36 -10.09 -7.21 -7.72
C MET A 36 -11.35 -8.07 -7.52
N GLN A 37 -11.41 -8.85 -6.44
CA GLN A 37 -12.62 -9.64 -6.13
C GLN A 37 -13.84 -8.75 -5.86
N ALA A 38 -13.62 -7.60 -5.20
CA ALA A 38 -14.66 -6.62 -4.98
C ALA A 38 -15.20 -6.05 -6.30
N GLU A 39 -14.34 -5.81 -7.29
CA GLU A 39 -14.73 -5.41 -8.65
C GLU A 39 -15.57 -6.49 -9.34
N VAL A 40 -15.13 -7.75 -9.32
CA VAL A 40 -15.89 -8.88 -9.90
C VAL A 40 -17.26 -9.04 -9.23
N ALA A 41 -17.32 -8.95 -7.90
CA ALA A 41 -18.57 -8.98 -7.15
C ALA A 41 -19.48 -7.77 -7.45
N GLN A 42 -18.90 -6.65 -7.90
CA GLN A 42 -19.63 -5.48 -8.35
C GLN A 42 -20.20 -5.66 -9.77
N GLU A 43 -19.46 -6.32 -10.66
CA GLU A 43 -19.86 -6.54 -12.05
C GLU A 43 -20.82 -7.73 -12.20
N ALA A 44 -20.80 -8.74 -11.31
CA ALA A 44 -21.77 -9.83 -11.32
C ALA A 44 -23.23 -9.34 -11.13
N VAL A 45 -23.42 -8.29 -10.32
CA VAL A 45 -24.76 -7.69 -10.07
C VAL A 45 -25.30 -6.94 -11.30
N LYS A 46 -24.44 -6.55 -12.24
CA LYS A 46 -24.86 -5.92 -13.52
C LYS A 46 -25.51 -6.92 -14.48
N HIS A 47 -25.00 -8.15 -14.57
CA HIS A 47 -25.46 -9.12 -15.56
C HIS A 47 -26.89 -9.62 -15.30
N THR A 48 -27.40 -9.51 -14.07
CA THR A 48 -28.76 -9.95 -13.71
C THR A 48 -29.82 -8.85 -13.90
N ARG A 49 -29.45 -7.58 -14.13
CA ARG A 49 -30.39 -6.43 -14.19
C ARG A 49 -30.27 -5.61 -15.49
N LEU A 50 -30.28 -6.29 -16.64
CA LEU A 50 -30.34 -5.66 -17.95
C LEU A 50 -31.73 -5.05 -18.22
N TRP A 51 -32.03 -3.86 -17.68
CA TRP A 51 -32.97 -2.92 -18.34
C TRP A 51 -32.87 -1.44 -17.91
N LEU A 52 -32.11 -1.01 -16.90
CA LEU A 52 -32.02 0.43 -16.61
C LEU A 52 -30.60 0.93 -16.46
N VAL A 53 -30.20 1.69 -17.47
CA VAL A 53 -29.03 2.57 -17.53
C VAL A 53 -28.99 3.43 -16.27
N GLU A 54 -27.80 3.54 -15.66
CA GLU A 54 -27.42 4.40 -14.52
C GLU A 54 -27.66 3.97 -13.07
N CYS A 55 -28.24 2.79 -12.82
CA CYS A 55 -28.50 2.34 -11.45
C CYS A 55 -27.70 1.09 -11.03
N LYS A 56 -26.40 1.24 -10.70
CA LYS A 56 -25.59 0.15 -10.11
C LYS A 56 -26.10 -0.12 -8.69
N SER A 57 -26.74 -1.27 -8.49
CA SER A 57 -27.22 -1.68 -7.15
C SER A 57 -26.02 -1.99 -6.24
N PRO A 58 -26.04 -1.57 -4.96
CA PRO A 58 -24.94 -1.81 -4.04
C PRO A 58 -24.72 -3.31 -3.84
N SER A 59 -23.46 -3.74 -3.88
CA SER A 59 -23.06 -5.12 -3.59
C SER A 59 -22.43 -5.18 -2.21
N GLN A 60 -23.11 -5.81 -1.25
CA GLN A 60 -22.60 -5.97 0.12
C GLN A 60 -21.25 -6.70 0.13
N ARG A 61 -21.07 -7.69 -0.76
CA ARG A 61 -19.77 -8.38 -0.92
C ARG A 61 -18.67 -7.44 -1.39
N ALA A 62 -18.94 -6.61 -2.41
CA ALA A 62 -17.96 -5.64 -2.90
C ALA A 62 -17.60 -4.60 -1.82
N PHE A 63 -18.58 -4.19 -1.00
CA PHE A 63 -18.36 -3.29 0.13
C PHE A 63 -17.41 -3.89 1.18
N VAL A 64 -17.67 -5.12 1.63
CA VAL A 64 -16.84 -5.80 2.64
C VAL A 64 -15.42 -6.04 2.12
N LEU A 65 -15.29 -6.56 0.89
CA LEU A 65 -13.99 -6.80 0.27
C LEU A 65 -13.20 -5.49 0.07
N GLY A 66 -13.88 -4.39 -0.29
CA GLY A 66 -13.28 -3.07 -0.38
C GLY A 66 -12.76 -2.57 0.97
N ILE A 67 -13.52 -2.74 2.07
CA ILE A 67 -13.05 -2.37 3.42
C ILE A 67 -11.83 -3.19 3.83
N ILE A 68 -11.82 -4.49 3.54
CA ILE A 68 -10.65 -5.35 3.82
C ILE A 68 -9.43 -4.83 3.03
N ALA A 69 -9.61 -4.54 1.74
CA ALA A 69 -8.53 -4.00 0.90
C ALA A 69 -7.98 -2.68 1.44
N LEU A 70 -8.87 -1.75 1.83
CA LEU A 70 -8.48 -0.47 2.42
C LEU A 70 -7.73 -0.66 3.75
N GLY A 71 -8.22 -1.55 4.61
CA GLY A 71 -7.57 -1.88 5.88
C GLY A 71 -6.17 -2.42 5.70
N CYS A 72 -5.98 -3.34 4.74
CA CYS A 72 -4.67 -3.88 4.40
C CYS A 72 -3.71 -2.81 3.85
N LEU A 73 -4.18 -1.93 2.96
CA LEU A 73 -3.37 -0.82 2.43
C LEU A 73 -2.94 0.14 3.54
N VAL A 74 -3.85 0.51 4.45
CA VAL A 74 -3.54 1.38 5.60
C VAL A 74 -2.53 0.71 6.54
N ALA A 75 -2.71 -0.57 6.84
CA ALA A 75 -1.77 -1.33 7.66
C ALA A 75 -0.37 -1.39 7.02
N ALA A 76 -0.30 -1.69 5.71
CA ALA A 76 0.95 -1.69 4.95
C ALA A 76 1.63 -0.32 5.01
N HIS A 77 0.86 0.76 4.86
CA HIS A 77 1.38 2.12 4.92
C HIS A 77 1.93 2.50 6.30
N ILE A 78 1.25 2.13 7.39
CA ILE A 78 1.74 2.37 8.77
C ILE A 78 3.08 1.66 8.99
N ILE A 79 3.20 0.40 8.55
CA ILE A 79 4.45 -0.37 8.65
C ILE A 79 5.55 0.31 7.82
N ALA A 80 5.25 0.76 6.60
CA ALA A 80 6.20 1.48 5.76
C ALA A 80 6.70 2.79 6.41
N ILE A 81 5.81 3.56 7.07
CA ILE A 81 6.18 4.76 7.83
C ILE A 81 7.15 4.41 8.97
N MET A 82 6.87 3.36 9.75
CA MET A 82 7.74 2.94 10.86
C MET A 82 9.16 2.59 10.40
N ILE A 83 9.29 1.89 9.27
CA ILE A 83 10.59 1.60 8.64
C ILE A 83 11.26 2.89 8.18
N GLY A 84 10.52 3.76 7.48
CA GLY A 84 11.00 5.04 6.98
C GLY A 84 11.60 5.92 8.07
N CYS A 85 10.91 6.07 9.21
CA CYS A 85 11.39 6.82 10.36
C CYS A 85 12.66 6.19 10.97
N SER A 86 12.68 4.87 11.11
CA SER A 86 13.82 4.14 11.68
C SER A 86 15.09 4.26 10.82
N ILE A 87 14.95 4.15 9.49
CA ILE A 87 16.05 4.34 8.54
C ILE A 87 16.53 5.80 8.55
N SER A 88 15.61 6.76 8.58
CA SER A 88 15.94 8.19 8.58
C SER A 88 16.75 8.62 9.80
N ASN A 89 16.38 8.15 11.00
CA ASN A 89 17.14 8.43 12.23
C ASN A 89 18.53 7.79 12.20
N MET A 90 18.65 6.58 11.64
CA MET A 90 19.94 5.91 11.52
C MET A 90 20.87 6.60 10.50
N LEU A 91 20.33 7.04 9.36
CA LEU A 91 21.08 7.78 8.33
C LEU A 91 21.56 9.15 8.82
N LYS A 92 20.76 9.84 9.65
CA LYS A 92 21.16 11.08 10.32
C LYS A 92 22.33 10.88 11.29
N LEU A 93 22.40 9.72 11.94
CA LEU A 93 23.47 9.39 12.88
C LEU A 93 24.81 9.08 12.17
N LEU A 94 24.75 8.68 10.90
CA LEU A 94 25.88 8.07 10.19
C LEU A 94 26.59 9.02 9.18
N VAL A 95 26.28 10.33 9.18
CA VAL A 95 26.90 11.38 8.31
C VAL A 95 27.08 10.92 6.84
N VAL A 96 26.07 10.27 6.28
CA VAL A 96 26.10 9.71 4.91
C VAL A 96 25.93 10.84 3.87
N PRO A 97 26.51 10.74 2.65
CA PRO A 97 26.42 11.81 1.65
C PRO A 97 24.98 12.23 1.32
N LYS A 98 24.78 13.53 1.10
CA LYS A 98 23.50 14.23 0.85
C LYS A 98 22.54 13.51 -0.11
N ILE A 99 23.05 12.78 -1.11
CA ILE A 99 22.28 12.10 -2.17
C ILE A 99 21.37 10.99 -1.62
N SER A 100 21.84 10.17 -0.67
CA SER A 100 21.05 9.07 -0.10
C SER A 100 19.83 9.56 0.70
N GLY A 101 19.96 10.70 1.37
CA GLY A 101 18.88 11.35 2.11
C GLY A 101 17.79 11.90 1.19
N TYR A 102 18.17 12.53 0.07
CA TYR A 102 17.20 13.02 -0.93
C TYR A 102 16.43 11.88 -1.58
N ILE A 103 17.09 10.76 -1.91
CA ILE A 103 16.42 9.58 -2.50
C ILE A 103 15.43 8.97 -1.49
N ASN A 104 15.81 8.81 -0.23
CA ASN A 104 14.91 8.30 0.80
C ASN A 104 13.69 9.22 1.03
N MET A 105 13.91 10.53 1.05
CA MET A 105 12.84 11.54 1.20
C MET A 105 11.90 11.57 -0.01
N ALA A 106 12.44 11.46 -1.23
CA ALA A 106 11.65 11.38 -2.45
C ALA A 106 10.81 10.10 -2.50
N CYS A 107 11.39 8.95 -2.15
CA CYS A 107 10.67 7.68 -2.11
C CYS A 107 9.60 7.65 -1.01
N LEU A 108 9.85 8.24 0.16
CA LEU A 108 8.83 8.42 1.21
C LEU A 108 7.67 9.32 0.76
N SER A 109 7.97 10.35 -0.01
CA SER A 109 6.94 11.24 -0.57
C SER A 109 6.10 10.49 -1.62
N LEU A 110 6.75 9.70 -2.48
CA LEU A 110 6.05 8.89 -3.49
C LEU A 110 5.16 7.81 -2.85
N THR A 111 5.60 7.12 -1.80
CA THR A 111 4.74 6.14 -1.11
C THR A 111 3.52 6.79 -0.46
N TRP A 112 3.66 8.00 0.09
CA TRP A 112 2.52 8.79 0.57
C TRP A 112 1.53 9.17 -0.54
N MET A 113 2.03 9.63 -1.70
CA MET A 113 1.17 9.98 -2.84
C MET A 113 0.41 8.75 -3.37
N VAL A 114 1.09 7.61 -3.50
CA VAL A 114 0.49 6.36 -3.98
C VAL A 114 -0.52 5.83 -2.96
N ALA A 115 -0.18 5.82 -1.66
CA ALA A 115 -1.07 5.33 -0.61
C ALA A 115 -2.34 6.20 -0.48
N THR A 116 -2.19 7.53 -0.49
CA THR A 116 -3.34 8.47 -0.43
C THR A 116 -4.23 8.33 -1.65
N ALA A 117 -3.66 8.28 -2.85
CA ALA A 117 -4.43 8.04 -4.08
C ALA A 117 -5.19 6.71 -4.00
N GLY A 118 -4.53 5.63 -3.57
CA GLY A 118 -5.12 4.30 -3.42
C GLY A 118 -6.26 4.29 -2.42
N ALA A 119 -6.07 4.90 -1.25
CA ALA A 119 -7.08 5.01 -0.21
C ALA A 119 -8.29 5.82 -0.68
N VAL A 120 -8.10 6.95 -1.37
CA VAL A 120 -9.19 7.77 -1.92
C VAL A 120 -9.99 6.97 -2.96
N ILE A 121 -9.30 6.29 -3.86
CA ILE A 121 -9.95 5.48 -4.91
C ILE A 121 -10.72 4.31 -4.27
N LEU A 122 -10.15 3.60 -3.30
CA LEU A 122 -10.80 2.50 -2.60
C LEU A 122 -12.00 2.98 -1.77
N THR A 123 -11.88 4.08 -1.04
CA THR A 123 -12.99 4.67 -0.26
C THR A 123 -14.13 5.12 -1.15
N MET A 124 -13.84 5.72 -2.31
CA MET A 124 -14.85 6.00 -3.33
C MET A 124 -15.52 4.71 -3.81
N GLY A 125 -14.75 3.66 -4.12
CA GLY A 125 -15.27 2.35 -4.48
C GLY A 125 -16.17 1.73 -3.40
N ILE A 126 -15.76 1.76 -2.13
CA ILE A 126 -16.55 1.27 -0.99
C ILE A 126 -17.83 2.08 -0.84
N TRP A 127 -17.74 3.41 -0.89
CA TRP A 127 -18.88 4.30 -0.73
C TRP A 127 -19.95 4.08 -1.80
N THR A 128 -19.55 3.72 -3.02
CA THR A 128 -20.49 3.38 -4.10
C THR A 128 -21.21 2.06 -3.88
N ASN A 129 -20.70 1.17 -3.02
CA ASN A 129 -21.27 -0.15 -2.72
C ASN A 129 -22.00 -0.22 -1.38
N ARG A 130 -22.12 0.89 -0.65
CA ARG A 130 -22.80 0.94 0.64
C ARG A 130 -24.31 0.77 0.45
N GLU A 131 -24.91 -0.13 1.22
CA GLU A 131 -26.34 -0.50 1.12
C GLU A 131 -27.30 0.66 1.43
N SER A 132 -26.93 1.55 2.37
CA SER A 132 -27.75 2.69 2.81
C SER A 132 -27.78 3.87 1.82
N ARG A 133 -27.37 3.69 0.56
CA ARG A 133 -27.27 4.79 -0.42
C ARG A 133 -28.64 5.05 -1.03
N SER A 134 -29.20 6.24 -0.78
CA SER A 134 -30.53 6.65 -1.27
C SER A 134 -30.57 7.05 -2.74
N LYS A 135 -29.42 7.18 -3.42
CA LYS A 135 -29.30 7.56 -4.83
C LYS A 135 -28.31 6.65 -5.56
N CYS A 136 -28.72 6.12 -6.71
CA CYS A 136 -27.81 5.49 -7.66
C CYS A 136 -26.69 6.46 -8.05
N GLY A 137 -25.46 6.00 -7.90
CA GLY A 137 -24.28 6.77 -8.25
C GLY A 137 -23.68 6.28 -9.56
N PHE A 138 -23.34 7.22 -10.44
CA PHE A 138 -22.54 6.98 -11.64
C PHE A 138 -21.15 6.49 -11.18
N THR A 139 -20.96 5.18 -11.12
CA THR A 139 -19.68 4.59 -10.70
C THR A 139 -18.96 4.14 -11.95
N ASN A 140 -17.89 4.86 -12.28
CA ASN A 140 -17.03 4.53 -13.39
C ASN A 140 -16.46 3.11 -13.19
N LYS A 141 -16.45 2.30 -14.25
CA LYS A 141 -16.29 0.83 -14.19
C LYS A 141 -14.98 0.37 -13.54
N ASN A 142 -14.02 1.27 -13.39
CA ASN A 142 -12.63 0.93 -13.07
C ASN A 142 -12.17 1.45 -11.71
N ILE A 143 -13.03 2.00 -10.84
CA ILE A 143 -12.57 2.61 -9.58
C ILE A 143 -11.89 1.57 -8.68
N LEU A 144 -12.52 0.43 -8.41
CA LEU A 144 -11.87 -0.62 -7.62
C LEU A 144 -10.64 -1.23 -8.32
N SER A 145 -10.70 -1.38 -9.66
CA SER A 145 -9.56 -1.81 -10.49
C SER A 145 -8.36 -0.87 -10.44
N LEU A 146 -8.64 0.44 -10.37
CA LEU A 146 -7.62 1.46 -10.26
C LEU A 146 -7.02 1.42 -8.86
N GLY A 147 -7.83 1.19 -7.83
CA GLY A 147 -7.39 0.97 -6.46
C GLY A 147 -6.44 -0.22 -6.33
N SER A 148 -6.77 -1.37 -6.94
CA SER A 148 -5.88 -2.55 -6.94
C SER A 148 -4.55 -2.30 -7.64
N LYS A 149 -4.55 -1.62 -8.81
CA LYS A 149 -3.31 -1.22 -9.49
C LYS A 149 -2.42 -0.33 -8.61
N VAL A 150 -3.04 0.60 -7.87
CA VAL A 150 -2.32 1.48 -6.95
C VAL A 150 -1.72 0.70 -5.76
N CYS A 151 -2.42 -0.31 -5.22
CA CYS A 151 -1.85 -1.20 -4.20
C CYS A 151 -0.61 -1.97 -4.71
N PHE A 152 -0.65 -2.51 -5.94
CA PHE A 152 0.53 -3.16 -6.53
C PHE A 152 1.69 -2.19 -6.77
N LEU A 153 1.39 -0.96 -7.20
CA LEU A 153 2.39 0.08 -7.34
C LEU A 153 3.05 0.42 -6.00
N HIS A 154 2.27 0.48 -4.90
CA HIS A 154 2.79 0.70 -3.55
C HIS A 154 3.77 -0.41 -3.14
N ALA A 155 3.47 -1.67 -3.44
CA ALA A 155 4.38 -2.80 -3.18
C ALA A 155 5.71 -2.65 -3.96
N ILE A 156 5.64 -2.31 -5.25
CA ILE A 156 6.83 -2.15 -6.11
C ILE A 156 7.71 -1.02 -5.59
N VAL A 157 7.12 0.16 -5.30
CA VAL A 157 7.87 1.31 -4.77
C VAL A 157 8.52 0.96 -3.43
N SER A 158 7.84 0.21 -2.57
CA SER A 158 8.37 -0.23 -1.27
C SER A 158 9.58 -1.16 -1.41
N VAL A 159 9.56 -2.10 -2.36
CA VAL A 159 10.70 -3.00 -2.65
C VAL A 159 11.88 -2.22 -3.22
N VAL A 160 11.64 -1.31 -4.17
CA VAL A 160 12.71 -0.48 -4.76
C VAL A 160 13.38 0.36 -3.68
N LEU A 161 12.61 1.01 -2.81
CA LEU A 161 13.14 1.78 -1.67
C LEU A 161 14.07 0.91 -0.82
N TYR A 162 13.64 -0.30 -0.46
CA TYR A 162 14.48 -1.21 0.32
C TYR A 162 15.79 -1.56 -0.38
N LEU A 163 15.73 -1.98 -1.65
CA LEU A 163 16.94 -2.33 -2.41
C LEU A 163 17.91 -1.16 -2.47
N THR A 164 17.41 0.06 -2.70
CA THR A 164 18.24 1.27 -2.69
C THR A 164 18.90 1.49 -1.34
N THR A 165 18.21 1.22 -0.21
CA THR A 165 18.81 1.36 1.13
C THR A 165 19.88 0.30 1.42
N ILE A 166 19.71 -0.95 0.96
CA ILE A 166 20.73 -2.00 1.10
C ILE A 166 21.96 -1.66 0.26
N VAL A 167 21.76 -1.30 -1.00
CA VAL A 167 22.84 -0.97 -1.93
C VAL A 167 23.61 0.26 -1.42
N SER A 168 22.90 1.29 -0.95
CA SER A 168 23.54 2.47 -0.36
C SER A 168 24.34 2.13 0.89
N LYS A 169 23.86 1.21 1.74
CA LYS A 169 24.64 0.69 2.88
C LYS A 169 25.89 -0.07 2.44
N LYS A 170 25.80 -0.89 1.39
CA LYS A 170 26.96 -1.61 0.83
C LYS A 170 28.01 -0.69 0.20
N CYS A 171 27.61 0.45 -0.35
CA CYS A 171 28.54 1.45 -0.88
C CYS A 171 29.26 2.28 0.20
N CYS A 172 28.80 2.25 1.46
CA CYS A 172 29.41 2.97 2.58
C CYS A 172 30.19 2.05 3.55
N LEU A 173 30.36 0.77 3.22
CA LEU A 173 31.11 -0.21 4.04
C LEU A 173 32.45 -0.56 3.41
#